data_AF-A0A1F7IML7-F1
#
_entry.id   AF-A0A1F7IML7-F1
#
_cell.length_a   1.000
_cell.length_b   1.000
_cell.length_c   1.000
_cell.angle_alpha   90.00
_cell.angle_beta   90.00
_cell.angle_gamma   90.00
#
_symmetry.space_group_name_H-M   'P 1'
#
loop_
_entity.id
_entity.type
_entity.pdbx_description
1 polymer ?
#
loop_
_entity_poly.entity_id
_entity_poly.type
_entity_poly.pdbx_seq_one_letter_code
_entity_poly.pdbx_strand_id
1 'polypeptide(L)'
;MASKIGKYLLIKILGKQMFSRSNAVRTGKVTQSDIEIVKRLLIKAITTTNPEVFASYFVHVMIAPELGRRIADKLKDKSNELDVRRDEIEFLLWLHEIGRLVDPQAYLKDELIDIKLLTEFGIAKPIIEMLLPIDKFIKAATNRKSTDSLFESLTPSQRIVNLADNFGKRDEKGKLFDLKSLSKYLKTEKSRYGGNPNWKPEYDLLQESIVKNTIKWLSEIGINFDQILKSLTDYGPKFVIVSRHGELENPKNIVYNRDSVMKPEDIIHLSGYGRGQMKVLGKLIKKRKFRVSHVSHSPSTRAVESKDEMMKGLGMRDIPAISIDNLDDVYAPGGYLEGINMDVFKAMGGSSNTYTHRWDKYKHEKLDHLVARIDKTFREMVKNLGIGETGILISHGDPIAAWIQHHIAGKIPEPEELQNGLYPNKGEAIVAIIDPQRKFFTHYILTDPSLKAGRRY
;
A
#
# COMPACT_ATOMS: atom_id res chain seq x y z
N MET A 1 9.18 -14.94 -3.23
CA MET A 1 8.48 -14.29 -2.08
C MET A 1 8.80 -15.05 -0.80
N ALA A 2 8.97 -14.36 0.33
CA ALA A 2 9.19 -15.02 1.61
C ALA A 2 7.98 -15.89 2.00
N SER A 3 8.24 -17.06 2.58
CA SER A 3 7.19 -17.90 3.19
C SER A 3 6.50 -17.16 4.35
N LYS A 4 5.33 -17.63 4.79
CA LYS A 4 4.63 -17.03 5.95
C LYS A 4 5.55 -16.96 7.19
N ILE A 5 6.30 -18.03 7.45
CA ILE A 5 7.29 -18.07 8.54
C ILE A 5 8.40 -17.04 8.30
N GLY A 6 8.92 -16.94 7.07
CA GLY A 6 9.91 -15.94 6.71
C GLY A 6 9.42 -14.51 6.95
N LYS A 7 8.21 -14.18 6.51
CA LYS A 7 7.58 -12.86 6.74
C LYS A 7 7.43 -12.57 8.23
N TYR A 8 6.93 -13.54 9.01
CA TYR A 8 6.81 -13.41 10.46
C TYR A 8 8.16 -13.12 11.13
N LEU A 9 9.20 -13.88 10.79
CA LEU A 9 10.54 -13.70 11.35
C LEU A 9 11.15 -12.34 10.99
N LEU A 10 10.98 -11.90 9.74
CA LEU A 10 11.43 -10.57 9.30
C LEU A 10 10.76 -9.45 10.11
N ILE A 11 9.44 -9.48 10.23
CA ILE A 11 8.68 -8.47 11.00
C ILE A 11 9.06 -8.52 12.48
N LYS A 12 9.20 -9.72 13.06
CA LYS A 12 9.68 -9.94 14.44
C LYS A 12 11.04 -9.27 14.68
N ILE A 13 12.01 -9.51 13.81
CA ILE A 13 13.36 -8.94 13.93
C ILE A 13 13.32 -7.42 13.82
N LEU A 14 12.61 -6.90 12.82
CA LEU A 14 12.45 -5.45 12.62
C LEU A 14 11.82 -4.78 13.85
N GLY A 15 10.70 -5.30 14.35
CA GLY A 15 10.01 -4.74 15.50
C GLY A 15 10.86 -4.79 16.77
N LYS A 16 11.54 -5.91 17.06
CA LYS A 16 12.49 -6.02 18.19
C LYS A 16 13.57 -4.94 18.13
N GLN A 17 14.22 -4.79 16.97
CA GLN A 17 15.29 -3.81 16.81
C GLN A 17 14.77 -2.38 17.01
N MET A 18 13.65 -2.05 16.37
CA MET A 18 13.10 -0.70 16.36
C MET A 18 12.49 -0.28 17.70
N PHE A 19 11.88 -1.20 18.45
CA PHE A 19 11.24 -0.90 19.73
C PHE A 19 12.15 -1.10 20.96
N SER A 20 13.31 -1.75 20.81
CA SER A 20 14.22 -2.08 21.94
C SER A 20 14.52 -0.94 22.92
N ARG A 21 14.51 0.31 22.45
CA ARG A 21 14.79 1.52 23.26
C ARG A 21 13.59 2.46 23.42
N SER A 22 12.41 2.05 22.94
CA SER A 22 11.22 2.88 22.92
C SER A 22 10.58 3.00 24.31
N ASN A 23 9.75 4.03 24.53
CA ASN A 23 9.07 4.19 25.81
C ASN A 23 8.03 3.08 26.04
N ALA A 24 7.34 2.66 24.98
CA ALA A 24 6.36 1.57 25.04
C ALA A 24 6.96 0.26 25.61
N VAL A 25 8.25 0.00 25.36
CA VAL A 25 8.98 -1.15 25.91
C VAL A 25 9.57 -0.86 27.30
N ARG A 26 10.22 0.30 27.47
CA ARG A 26 10.98 0.60 28.70
C ARG A 26 10.13 1.00 29.90
N THR A 27 9.06 1.73 29.66
CA THR A 27 8.23 2.34 30.72
C THR A 27 6.78 1.85 30.67
N GLY A 28 6.39 1.15 29.60
CA GLY A 28 5.01 0.75 29.38
C GLY A 28 4.06 1.91 29.06
N LYS A 29 4.60 3.07 28.66
CA LYS A 29 3.84 4.25 28.20
C LYS A 29 4.20 4.57 26.76
N VAL A 30 3.21 4.92 25.95
CA VAL A 30 3.42 5.33 24.56
C VAL A 30 3.61 6.84 24.47
N THR A 31 4.53 7.26 23.63
CA THR A 31 4.77 8.66 23.24
C THR A 31 4.64 8.83 21.73
N GLN A 32 4.60 10.08 21.26
CA GLN A 32 4.66 10.40 19.84
C GLN A 32 5.86 9.77 19.11
N SER A 33 7.02 9.65 19.76
CA SER A 33 8.17 8.98 19.16
C SER A 33 7.91 7.49 18.89
N ASP A 34 7.11 6.81 19.72
CA ASP A 34 6.75 5.41 19.51
C ASP A 34 5.81 5.25 18.32
N ILE A 35 4.88 6.19 18.10
CA ILE A 35 4.00 6.21 16.93
C ILE A 35 4.82 6.38 15.63
N GLU A 36 5.83 7.25 15.63
CA GLU A 36 6.74 7.39 14.49
C GLU A 36 7.63 6.15 14.29
N ILE A 37 7.94 5.40 15.35
CA ILE A 37 8.58 4.08 15.22
C ILE A 37 7.62 3.09 14.53
N VAL A 38 6.33 3.05 14.92
CA VAL A 38 5.34 2.17 14.29
C VAL A 38 5.19 2.44 12.81
N LYS A 39 5.03 3.71 12.40
CA LYS A 39 4.91 4.07 10.98
C LYS A 39 6.12 3.60 10.18
N ARG A 40 7.33 3.82 10.70
CA ARG A 40 8.57 3.32 10.07
C ARG A 40 8.65 1.80 10.04
N LEU A 41 8.16 1.11 11.08
CA LEU A 41 8.08 -0.35 11.10
C LEU A 41 7.17 -0.86 9.99
N LEU A 42 5.97 -0.28 9.84
CA LEU A 42 5.02 -0.65 8.78
C LEU A 42 5.63 -0.42 7.40
N ILE A 43 6.27 0.72 7.17
CA ILE A 43 6.97 1.03 5.91
C ILE A 43 8.00 -0.06 5.59
N LYS A 44 8.87 -0.41 6.55
CA LYS A 44 9.88 -1.48 6.39
C LYS A 44 9.25 -2.86 6.23
N ALA A 45 8.21 -3.18 6.98
CA ALA A 45 7.54 -4.48 6.90
C ALA A 45 6.87 -4.67 5.53
N ILE A 46 6.18 -3.65 5.01
CA ILE A 46 5.53 -3.69 3.70
C ILE A 46 6.57 -3.88 2.58
N THR A 47 7.63 -3.08 2.58
CA THR A 47 8.68 -3.14 1.55
C THR A 47 9.46 -4.46 1.57
N THR A 48 9.74 -5.01 2.75
CA THR A 48 10.53 -6.26 2.88
C THR A 48 9.71 -7.53 2.69
N THR A 49 8.44 -7.55 3.11
CA THR A 49 7.60 -8.75 3.03
C THR A 49 6.80 -8.86 1.73
N ASN A 50 6.66 -7.75 1.01
CA ASN A 50 5.83 -7.59 -0.18
C ASN A 50 4.44 -8.24 0.02
N PRO A 51 3.62 -7.70 0.93
CA PRO A 51 2.45 -8.37 1.44
C PRO A 51 1.37 -8.49 0.37
N GLU A 52 0.70 -9.63 0.38
CA GLU A 52 -0.39 -9.93 -0.53
C GLU A 52 -1.74 -9.42 0.02
N VAL A 53 -1.80 -8.15 0.42
CA VAL A 53 -3.00 -7.52 0.99
C VAL A 53 -3.87 -6.85 -0.08
N PHE A 54 -5.12 -6.56 0.25
CA PHE A 54 -6.01 -5.74 -0.59
C PHE A 54 -5.77 -4.25 -0.36
N ALA A 55 -6.13 -3.40 -1.33
CA ALA A 55 -6.03 -1.94 -1.19
C ALA A 55 -6.77 -1.40 0.05
N SER A 56 -7.88 -2.05 0.44
CA SER A 56 -8.67 -1.70 1.63
C SER A 56 -7.90 -1.82 2.94
N TYR A 57 -6.85 -2.67 3.00
CA TYR A 57 -5.98 -2.77 4.17
C TYR A 57 -5.29 -1.42 4.45
N PHE A 58 -4.66 -0.83 3.43
CA PHE A 58 -3.96 0.45 3.58
C PHE A 58 -4.91 1.60 3.90
N VAL A 59 -6.11 1.59 3.33
CA VAL A 59 -7.17 2.54 3.70
C VAL A 59 -7.46 2.44 5.19
N HIS A 60 -7.61 1.23 5.68
CA HIS A 60 -8.00 0.97 7.05
C HIS A 60 -6.93 1.31 8.08
N VAL A 61 -5.69 0.86 7.88
CA VAL A 61 -4.57 1.14 8.80
C VAL A 61 -4.20 2.62 8.87
N MET A 62 -4.67 3.47 7.95
CA MET A 62 -4.50 4.93 8.04
C MET A 62 -5.69 5.64 8.67
N ILE A 63 -6.93 5.22 8.36
CA ILE A 63 -8.14 5.89 8.89
C ILE A 63 -8.39 5.50 10.35
N ALA A 64 -8.23 4.23 10.72
CA ALA A 64 -8.54 3.76 12.07
C ALA A 64 -7.71 4.50 13.15
N PRO A 65 -6.37 4.63 13.06
CA PRO A 65 -5.60 5.38 14.06
C PRO A 65 -6.03 6.85 14.16
N GLU A 66 -6.28 7.50 13.02
CA GLU A 66 -6.72 8.89 13.00
C GLU A 66 -8.09 9.08 13.65
N LEU A 67 -9.03 8.16 13.38
CA LEU A 67 -10.35 8.17 14.01
C LEU A 67 -10.24 8.00 15.53
N GLY A 68 -9.48 7.00 16.00
CA GLY A 68 -9.25 6.76 17.42
C GLY A 68 -8.61 7.97 18.11
N ARG A 69 -7.60 8.57 17.47
CA ARG A 69 -6.92 9.79 17.95
C ARG A 69 -7.88 10.97 18.09
N ARG A 70 -8.72 11.26 17.08
CA ARG A 70 -9.69 12.36 17.13
C ARG A 70 -10.74 12.17 18.22
N ILE A 71 -11.21 10.93 18.43
CA ILE A 71 -12.15 10.62 19.51
C ILE A 71 -11.47 10.84 20.87
N ALA A 72 -10.25 10.33 21.05
CA ALA A 72 -9.49 10.48 22.28
C ALA A 72 -9.15 11.95 22.61
N ASP A 73 -8.78 12.74 21.60
CA ASP A 73 -8.54 14.19 21.74
C ASP A 73 -9.82 14.90 22.25
N LYS A 74 -11.00 14.58 21.70
CA LYS A 74 -12.28 15.16 22.15
C LYS A 74 -12.71 14.73 23.55
N LEU A 75 -12.37 13.52 23.97
CA LEU A 75 -12.63 13.04 25.33
C LEU A 75 -11.80 13.79 26.38
N LYS A 76 -10.52 14.00 26.08
CA LYS A 76 -9.61 14.70 26.98
C LYS A 76 -10.07 16.13 27.28
N ASP A 77 -10.67 16.81 26.30
CA ASP A 77 -11.24 18.15 26.47
C ASP A 77 -12.50 18.19 27.35
N LYS A 78 -13.17 17.04 27.54
CA LYS A 78 -14.48 16.94 28.19
C LYS A 78 -14.45 16.34 29.58
N SER A 79 -13.48 15.47 29.87
CA SER A 79 -13.35 14.84 31.17
C SER A 79 -11.89 14.56 31.52
N ASN A 80 -11.44 15.16 32.63
CA ASN A 80 -10.17 14.82 33.25
C ASN A 80 -10.24 13.52 34.06
N GLU A 81 -11.45 12.97 34.27
CA GLU A 81 -11.68 11.79 35.11
C GLU A 81 -11.59 10.47 34.32
N LEU A 82 -11.73 10.53 32.99
CA LEU A 82 -11.61 9.34 32.14
C LEU A 82 -10.14 9.06 31.81
N ASP A 83 -9.64 7.87 32.18
CA ASP A 83 -8.32 7.36 31.77
C ASP A 83 -8.32 7.01 30.28
N VAL A 84 -8.24 8.04 29.41
CA VAL A 84 -8.17 7.92 27.95
C VAL A 84 -6.74 8.16 27.50
N ARG A 85 -6.10 7.09 27.04
CA ARG A 85 -4.67 7.10 26.68
C ARG A 85 -4.50 7.30 25.19
N ARG A 86 -4.64 8.56 24.79
CA ARG A 86 -4.67 9.00 23.38
C ARG A 86 -3.53 8.44 22.53
N ASP A 87 -2.29 8.52 23.00
CA ASP A 87 -1.13 8.02 22.25
C ASP A 87 -1.12 6.48 22.15
N GLU A 88 -1.55 5.78 23.20
CA GLU A 88 -1.65 4.31 23.22
C GLU A 88 -2.73 3.82 22.23
N ILE A 89 -3.86 4.52 22.15
CA ILE A 89 -4.93 4.24 21.18
C ILE A 89 -4.40 4.36 19.74
N GLU A 90 -3.76 5.48 19.39
CA GLU A 90 -3.20 5.69 18.04
C GLU A 90 -2.14 4.63 17.72
N PHE A 91 -1.20 4.39 18.64
CA PHE A 91 -0.13 3.41 18.48
C PHE A 91 -0.65 2.00 18.20
N LEU A 92 -1.64 1.54 18.97
CA LEU A 92 -2.23 0.22 18.80
C LEU A 92 -3.02 0.11 17.50
N LEU A 93 -3.78 1.14 17.14
CA LEU A 93 -4.54 1.14 15.88
C LEU A 93 -3.63 1.15 14.65
N TRP A 94 -2.38 1.60 14.74
CA TRP A 94 -1.43 1.38 13.65
C TRP A 94 -0.96 -0.08 13.56
N LEU A 95 -0.93 -0.81 14.68
CA LEU A 95 -0.41 -2.18 14.75
C LEU A 95 -1.48 -3.28 14.70
N HIS A 96 -2.76 -2.96 14.89
CA HIS A 96 -3.85 -3.94 15.09
C HIS A 96 -4.16 -4.88 13.91
N GLU A 97 -3.46 -4.73 12.78
CA GLU A 97 -3.51 -5.69 11.66
C GLU A 97 -2.10 -5.95 11.07
N ILE A 98 -1.04 -5.89 11.88
CA ILE A 98 0.33 -6.15 11.39
C ILE A 98 0.53 -7.61 10.93
N GLY A 99 -0.26 -8.54 11.45
CA GLY A 99 -0.31 -9.95 11.15
C GLY A 99 -0.82 -10.22 9.73
N ARG A 100 -1.63 -9.31 9.17
CA ARG A 100 -2.01 -9.38 7.75
C ARG A 100 -0.83 -9.22 6.81
N LEU A 101 0.28 -8.63 7.25
CA LEU A 101 1.51 -8.60 6.44
C LEU A 101 2.17 -9.98 6.36
N VAL A 102 1.88 -10.87 7.33
CA VAL A 102 2.35 -12.26 7.37
C VAL A 102 1.43 -13.18 6.59
N ASP A 103 0.12 -13.14 6.87
CA ASP A 103 -0.87 -14.04 6.28
C ASP A 103 -2.19 -13.32 5.90
N PRO A 104 -2.21 -12.56 4.78
CA PRO A 104 -3.36 -11.73 4.39
C PRO A 104 -4.71 -12.45 4.23
N GLN A 105 -4.72 -13.79 4.22
CA GLN A 105 -5.91 -14.62 4.02
C GLN A 105 -6.45 -15.21 5.33
N ALA A 106 -5.74 -15.08 6.45
CA ALA A 106 -6.04 -15.81 7.68
C ALA A 106 -6.54 -14.90 8.81
N TYR A 107 -7.65 -14.19 8.57
CA TYR A 107 -8.21 -13.17 9.47
C TYR A 107 -8.22 -13.53 10.97
N LEU A 108 -8.61 -14.76 11.38
CA LEU A 108 -8.59 -15.17 12.80
C LEU A 108 -7.18 -15.44 13.35
N LYS A 109 -6.28 -15.92 12.50
CA LYS A 109 -4.88 -16.14 12.88
C LYS A 109 -4.13 -14.81 12.94
N ASP A 110 -4.57 -13.81 12.19
CA ASP A 110 -3.93 -12.50 12.15
C ASP A 110 -3.87 -11.88 13.54
N GLU A 111 -4.96 -11.88 14.30
CA GLU A 111 -4.98 -11.32 15.67
C GLU A 111 -4.05 -12.08 16.63
N LEU A 112 -3.98 -13.41 16.51
CA LEU A 112 -3.02 -14.21 17.28
C LEU A 112 -1.58 -13.90 16.88
N ILE A 113 -1.34 -13.67 15.59
CA ILE A 113 -0.03 -13.25 15.06
C ILE A 113 0.28 -11.84 15.55
N ASP A 114 -0.68 -10.92 15.57
CA ASP A 114 -0.57 -9.54 16.07
C ASP A 114 -0.09 -9.54 17.50
N ILE A 115 -0.87 -10.15 18.40
CA ILE A 115 -0.56 -10.22 19.84
C ILE A 115 0.82 -10.85 20.06
N LYS A 116 1.14 -11.93 19.32
CA LYS A 116 2.44 -12.59 19.43
C LYS A 116 3.58 -11.69 18.93
N LEU A 117 3.40 -10.98 17.82
CA LEU A 117 4.39 -10.03 17.31
C LEU A 117 4.60 -8.89 18.30
N LEU A 118 3.55 -8.28 18.82
CA LEU A 118 3.63 -7.19 19.81
C LEU A 118 4.36 -7.64 21.09
N THR A 119 4.04 -8.83 21.59
CA THR A 119 4.74 -9.42 22.74
C THR A 119 6.22 -9.63 22.42
N GLU A 120 6.53 -10.16 21.23
CA GLU A 120 7.91 -10.37 20.78
C GLU A 120 8.67 -9.07 20.51
N PHE A 121 8.00 -7.98 20.13
CA PHE A 121 8.63 -6.66 20.05
C PHE A 121 9.03 -6.12 21.44
N GLY A 122 8.49 -6.70 22.51
CA GLY A 122 8.68 -6.27 23.89
C GLY A 122 7.66 -5.23 24.36
N ILE A 123 6.56 -5.03 23.62
CA ILE A 123 5.52 -4.06 24.02
C ILE A 123 4.90 -4.51 25.34
N ALA A 124 4.78 -3.58 26.29
CA ALA A 124 4.25 -3.89 27.61
C ALA A 124 2.82 -4.44 27.55
N LYS A 125 2.56 -5.49 28.32
CA LYS A 125 1.26 -6.18 28.38
C LYS A 125 0.06 -5.23 28.60
N PRO A 126 0.13 -4.21 29.48
CA PRO A 126 -0.98 -3.27 29.65
C PRO A 126 -1.34 -2.50 28.38
N ILE A 127 -0.37 -2.23 27.50
CA ILE A 127 -0.62 -1.62 26.19
C ILE A 127 -1.34 -2.63 25.29
N ILE A 128 -0.82 -3.86 25.18
CA ILE A 128 -1.42 -4.90 24.33
C ILE A 128 -2.86 -5.22 24.74
N GLU A 129 -3.16 -5.25 26.03
CA GLU A 129 -4.49 -5.57 26.58
C GLU A 129 -5.58 -4.51 26.27
N MET A 130 -5.21 -3.35 25.69
CA MET A 130 -6.18 -2.41 25.12
C MET A 130 -6.74 -2.84 23.77
N LEU A 131 -6.05 -3.72 23.03
CA LEU A 131 -6.68 -4.46 21.94
C LEU A 131 -7.68 -5.43 22.58
N LEU A 132 -8.94 -5.37 22.18
CA LEU A 132 -9.94 -6.29 22.69
C LEU A 132 -9.69 -7.67 22.10
N PRO A 133 -9.27 -8.67 22.91
CA PRO A 133 -9.02 -9.99 22.39
C PRO A 133 -10.34 -10.64 21.94
N ILE A 134 -10.37 -11.25 20.76
CA ILE A 134 -11.56 -11.96 20.27
C ILE A 134 -11.99 -13.10 21.20
N ASP A 135 -11.05 -13.69 21.96
CA ASP A 135 -11.39 -14.71 22.94
C ASP A 135 -12.29 -14.18 24.07
N LYS A 136 -12.19 -12.88 24.41
CA LYS A 136 -13.12 -12.25 25.36
C LYS A 136 -14.53 -12.16 24.79
N PHE A 137 -14.68 -11.79 23.51
CA PHE A 137 -15.98 -11.80 22.82
C PHE A 137 -16.54 -13.22 22.73
N ILE A 138 -15.70 -14.18 22.37
CA ILE A 138 -16.07 -15.59 22.27
C ILE A 138 -16.57 -16.13 23.62
N LYS A 139 -15.84 -15.86 24.70
CA LYS A 139 -16.21 -16.26 26.07
C LYS A 139 -17.48 -15.56 26.53
N ALA A 140 -17.62 -14.25 26.28
CA ALA A 140 -18.80 -13.49 26.68
C ALA A 140 -20.07 -14.00 26.00
N ALA A 141 -20.01 -14.22 24.67
CA ALA A 141 -21.13 -14.77 23.91
C ALA A 141 -21.43 -16.22 24.31
N THR A 142 -20.42 -17.05 24.56
CA THR A 142 -20.62 -18.44 25.01
C THR A 142 -21.26 -18.51 26.40
N ASN A 143 -20.85 -17.62 27.30
CA ASN A 143 -21.39 -17.54 28.66
C ASN A 143 -22.71 -16.76 28.73
N ARG A 144 -23.28 -16.35 27.58
CA ARG A 144 -24.50 -15.53 27.49
C ARG A 144 -24.47 -14.30 28.41
N LYS A 145 -23.29 -13.71 28.63
CA LYS A 145 -23.21 -12.44 29.35
C LYS A 145 -24.01 -11.39 28.58
N SER A 146 -24.74 -10.54 29.28
CA SER A 146 -25.42 -9.42 28.63
C SER A 146 -24.38 -8.51 27.96
N THR A 147 -24.74 -7.95 26.80
CA THR A 147 -23.92 -6.95 26.11
C THR A 147 -23.49 -5.82 27.05
N ASP A 148 -24.41 -5.38 27.92
CA ASP A 148 -24.16 -4.31 28.88
C ASP A 148 -23.07 -4.70 29.89
N SER A 149 -23.10 -5.93 30.42
CA SER A 149 -22.06 -6.40 31.34
C SER A 149 -20.68 -6.44 30.67
N LEU A 150 -20.60 -6.85 29.40
CA LEU A 150 -19.34 -6.80 28.67
C LEU A 150 -18.91 -5.36 28.42
N PHE A 151 -19.80 -4.50 27.94
CA PHE A 151 -19.53 -3.09 27.68
C PHE A 151 -19.00 -2.36 28.93
N GLU A 152 -19.63 -2.56 30.09
CA GLU A 152 -19.17 -1.96 31.36
C GLU A 152 -17.83 -2.51 31.85
N SER A 153 -17.45 -3.71 31.43
CA SER A 153 -16.12 -4.24 31.73
C SER A 153 -15.00 -3.64 30.86
N LEU A 154 -15.34 -2.92 29.79
CA LEU A 154 -14.36 -2.30 28.89
C LEU A 154 -13.95 -0.92 29.36
N THR A 155 -12.64 -0.68 29.36
CA THR A 155 -12.09 0.67 29.58
C THR A 155 -12.51 1.62 28.44
N PRO A 156 -12.55 2.95 28.68
CA PRO A 156 -12.77 3.93 27.62
C PRO A 156 -11.85 3.73 26.41
N SER A 157 -10.55 3.48 26.63
CA SER A 157 -9.58 3.25 25.57
C SER A 157 -9.90 2.01 24.73
N GLN A 158 -10.31 0.89 25.35
CA GLN A 158 -10.76 -0.31 24.63
C GLN A 158 -12.02 -0.06 23.79
N ARG A 159 -12.99 0.68 24.32
CA ARG A 159 -14.21 1.06 23.59
C ARG A 159 -13.86 1.87 22.33
N ILE A 160 -12.94 2.83 22.45
CA ILE A 160 -12.48 3.68 21.33
C ILE A 160 -11.72 2.88 20.29
N VAL A 161 -10.76 2.03 20.70
CA VAL A 161 -9.99 1.16 19.78
C VAL A 161 -10.94 0.29 18.96
N ASN A 162 -11.92 -0.37 19.62
CA ASN A 162 -12.90 -1.22 18.96
C ASN A 162 -13.77 -0.44 17.96
N LEU A 163 -14.25 0.74 18.36
CA LEU A 163 -15.05 1.60 17.49
C LEU A 163 -14.23 2.04 16.27
N ALA A 164 -12.99 2.48 16.49
CA ALA A 164 -12.11 2.98 15.45
C ALA A 164 -11.67 1.89 14.45
N ASP A 165 -11.40 0.67 14.90
CA ASP A 165 -11.16 -0.47 14.01
C ASP A 165 -12.39 -0.73 13.11
N ASN A 166 -13.59 -0.76 13.69
CA ASN A 166 -14.81 -1.05 12.94
C ASN A 166 -15.22 0.05 11.95
N PHE A 167 -15.05 1.32 12.31
CA PHE A 167 -15.45 2.47 11.49
C PHE A 167 -14.32 3.08 10.65
N GLY A 168 -13.07 2.74 10.95
CA GLY A 168 -11.90 3.18 10.19
C GLY A 168 -11.76 2.47 8.85
N LYS A 169 -12.87 2.23 8.14
CA LYS A 169 -12.98 1.42 6.92
C LYS A 169 -13.81 2.19 5.88
N ARG A 170 -13.68 1.78 4.61
CA ARG A 170 -14.53 2.27 3.52
C ARG A 170 -15.21 1.12 2.81
N ASP A 171 -16.44 1.34 2.37
CA ASP A 171 -17.21 0.36 1.62
C ASP A 171 -16.74 0.22 0.17
N GLU A 172 -17.39 -0.68 -0.57
CA GLU A 172 -17.11 -0.94 -1.98
C GLU A 172 -17.30 0.30 -2.89
N LYS A 173 -18.04 1.31 -2.42
CA LYS A 173 -18.25 2.59 -3.10
C LYS A 173 -17.29 3.67 -2.61
N GLY A 174 -16.44 3.37 -1.63
CA GLY A 174 -15.49 4.28 -1.01
C GLY A 174 -16.10 5.24 0.03
N LYS A 175 -17.35 5.02 0.45
CA LYS A 175 -17.97 5.76 1.55
C LYS A 175 -17.37 5.27 2.88
N LEU A 176 -17.19 6.16 3.85
CA LEU A 176 -16.88 5.77 5.22
C LEU A 176 -17.94 4.78 5.74
N PHE A 177 -17.49 3.80 6.52
CA PHE A 177 -18.38 2.84 7.16
C PHE A 177 -19.38 3.55 8.08
N ASP A 178 -20.64 3.19 7.95
CA ASP A 178 -21.72 3.53 8.87
C ASP A 178 -22.23 2.25 9.56
N LEU A 179 -23.16 2.38 10.52
CA LEU A 179 -23.74 1.23 11.21
C LEU A 179 -24.36 0.22 10.23
N LYS A 180 -25.01 0.69 9.16
CA LYS A 180 -25.61 -0.19 8.15
C LYS A 180 -24.54 -0.99 7.40
N SER A 181 -23.44 -0.34 7.04
CA SER A 181 -22.28 -0.97 6.41
C SER A 181 -21.63 -1.98 7.34
N LEU A 182 -21.50 -1.67 8.63
CA LEU A 182 -21.00 -2.59 9.65
C LEU A 182 -21.90 -3.84 9.75
N SER A 183 -23.21 -3.70 9.91
CA SER A 183 -24.11 -4.85 10.00
C SER A 183 -24.05 -5.73 8.74
N LYS A 184 -23.91 -5.13 7.54
CA LYS A 184 -23.71 -5.87 6.29
C LYS A 184 -22.36 -6.59 6.30
N TYR A 185 -21.31 -5.91 6.74
CA TYR A 185 -19.96 -6.44 6.81
C TYR A 185 -19.87 -7.65 7.75
N LEU A 186 -20.38 -7.55 8.98
CA LEU A 186 -20.36 -8.63 9.96
C LEU A 186 -21.10 -9.88 9.47
N LYS A 187 -22.25 -9.73 8.80
CA LYS A 187 -22.97 -10.86 8.18
C LYS A 187 -22.15 -11.65 7.15
N THR A 188 -21.13 -11.03 6.56
CA THR A 188 -20.22 -11.69 5.60
C THR A 188 -18.94 -12.22 6.25
N GLU A 189 -18.77 -12.08 7.57
CA GLU A 189 -17.56 -12.53 8.25
C GLU A 189 -17.46 -14.05 8.29
N LYS A 190 -18.55 -14.77 8.56
CA LYS A 190 -18.56 -16.25 8.59
C LYS A 190 -17.97 -16.88 7.32
N SER A 191 -18.29 -16.34 6.14
CA SER A 191 -17.75 -16.83 4.87
C SER A 191 -16.28 -16.45 4.66
N ARG A 192 -15.83 -15.34 5.25
CA ARG A 192 -14.43 -14.88 5.19
C ARG A 192 -13.51 -15.62 6.15
N TYR A 193 -14.04 -16.09 7.29
CA TYR A 193 -13.33 -16.94 8.23
C TYR A 193 -13.25 -18.41 7.80
N GLY A 194 -13.39 -18.70 6.50
CA GLY A 194 -13.26 -20.04 5.93
C GLY A 194 -14.27 -21.04 6.50
N GLY A 195 -15.43 -20.56 6.98
CA GLY A 195 -16.44 -21.41 7.61
C GLY A 195 -15.98 -22.05 8.91
N ASN A 196 -15.09 -21.39 9.69
CA ASN A 196 -14.64 -21.90 10.98
C ASN A 196 -15.84 -22.37 11.83
N PRO A 197 -15.91 -23.66 12.21
CA PRO A 197 -17.04 -24.21 12.95
C PRO A 197 -17.24 -23.57 14.32
N ASN A 198 -16.22 -22.92 14.88
CA ASN A 198 -16.29 -22.21 16.15
C ASN A 198 -16.84 -20.78 16.02
N TRP A 199 -17.06 -20.27 14.80
CA TRP A 199 -17.69 -18.97 14.59
C TRP A 199 -19.18 -19.04 14.86
N LYS A 200 -19.66 -18.20 15.79
CA LYS A 200 -21.05 -18.13 16.20
C LYS A 200 -21.64 -16.76 15.82
N PRO A 201 -22.83 -16.68 15.19
CA PRO A 201 -23.48 -15.42 14.84
C PRO A 201 -23.65 -14.43 16.02
N GLU A 202 -23.66 -14.96 17.24
CA GLU A 202 -23.71 -14.19 18.48
C GLU A 202 -22.50 -13.26 18.65
N TYR A 203 -21.35 -13.57 18.04
CA TYR A 203 -20.17 -12.70 18.05
C TYR A 203 -20.42 -11.41 17.25
N ASP A 204 -20.95 -11.55 16.04
CA ASP A 204 -21.32 -10.44 15.16
C ASP A 204 -22.29 -9.49 15.88
N LEU A 205 -23.32 -10.06 16.51
CA LEU A 205 -24.33 -9.29 17.25
C LEU A 205 -23.73 -8.56 18.46
N LEU A 206 -22.81 -9.20 19.18
CA LEU A 206 -22.15 -8.62 20.35
C LEU A 206 -21.21 -7.48 19.95
N GLN A 207 -20.44 -7.65 18.88
CA GLN A 207 -19.56 -6.62 18.33
C GLN A 207 -20.36 -5.41 17.83
N GLU A 208 -21.41 -5.65 17.05
CA GLU A 208 -22.32 -4.58 16.60
C GLU A 208 -22.93 -3.82 17.79
N SER A 209 -23.34 -4.55 18.84
CA SER A 209 -23.96 -3.93 20.02
C SER A 209 -22.96 -3.13 20.85
N ILE A 210 -21.73 -3.61 21.06
CA ILE A 210 -20.69 -2.85 21.76
C ILE A 210 -20.38 -1.55 21.02
N VAL A 211 -20.28 -1.60 19.70
CA VAL A 211 -20.07 -0.42 18.86
C VAL A 211 -21.22 0.58 19.03
N LYS A 212 -22.48 0.13 18.96
CA LYS A 212 -23.66 0.99 19.18
C LYS A 212 -23.66 1.61 20.58
N ASN A 213 -23.37 0.82 21.61
CA ASN A 213 -23.27 1.30 22.98
C ASN A 213 -22.12 2.30 23.14
N THR A 214 -21.01 2.13 22.43
CA THR A 214 -19.90 3.09 22.43
C THR A 214 -20.32 4.42 21.82
N ILE A 215 -21.02 4.42 20.67
CA ILE A 215 -21.53 5.64 20.03
C ILE A 215 -22.52 6.36 20.96
N LYS A 216 -23.43 5.60 21.60
CA LYS A 216 -24.39 6.14 22.57
C LYS A 216 -23.67 6.80 23.76
N TRP A 217 -22.71 6.09 24.36
CA TRP A 217 -21.90 6.60 25.46
C TRP A 217 -21.15 7.89 25.08
N LEU A 218 -20.53 7.93 23.90
CA LEU A 218 -19.90 9.16 23.39
C LEU A 218 -20.90 10.32 23.28
N SER A 219 -22.11 10.05 22.78
CA SER A 219 -23.16 11.08 22.71
C SER A 219 -23.61 11.57 24.09
N GLU A 220 -23.76 10.67 25.07
CA GLU A 220 -24.19 11.00 26.44
C GLU A 220 -23.19 11.93 27.15
N ILE A 221 -21.89 11.80 26.84
CA ILE A 221 -20.83 12.69 27.35
C ILE A 221 -20.55 13.89 26.42
N GLY A 222 -21.42 14.14 25.43
CA GLY A 222 -21.36 15.33 24.58
C GLY A 222 -20.36 15.27 23.42
N ILE A 223 -19.97 14.08 22.98
CA ILE A 223 -19.10 13.87 21.80
C ILE A 223 -19.95 13.44 20.60
N ASN A 224 -19.93 14.27 19.57
CA ASN A 224 -20.60 13.99 18.31
C ASN A 224 -19.73 13.09 17.41
N PHE A 225 -19.90 11.78 17.53
CA PHE A 225 -19.17 10.79 16.73
C PHE A 225 -19.39 10.98 15.22
N ASP A 226 -20.62 11.22 14.78
CA ASP A 226 -20.94 11.38 13.35
C ASP A 226 -20.22 12.58 12.74
N GLN A 227 -20.06 13.68 13.48
CA GLN A 227 -19.27 14.83 13.05
C GLN A 227 -17.78 14.47 12.92
N ILE A 228 -17.22 13.73 13.88
CA ILE A 228 -15.82 13.26 13.82
C ILE A 228 -15.64 12.35 12.61
N LEU A 229 -16.52 11.37 12.42
CA LEU A 229 -16.47 10.46 11.28
C LEU A 229 -16.59 11.22 9.96
N LYS A 230 -17.55 12.15 9.83
CA LYS A 230 -17.72 12.98 8.62
C LYS A 230 -16.48 13.82 8.32
N SER A 231 -15.73 14.26 9.33
CA SER A 231 -14.47 15.00 9.14
C SER A 231 -13.33 14.16 8.54
N LEU A 232 -13.52 12.84 8.38
CA LEU A 232 -12.60 11.92 7.70
C LEU A 232 -13.03 11.61 6.26
N THR A 233 -14.07 12.26 5.73
CA THR A 233 -14.59 11.98 4.38
C THR A 233 -13.50 12.06 3.32
N ASP A 234 -12.59 13.03 3.45
CA ASP A 234 -11.44 13.26 2.57
C ASP A 234 -10.11 12.75 3.16
N TYR A 235 -10.16 11.95 4.23
CA TYR A 235 -8.98 11.37 4.86
C TYR A 235 -8.80 9.91 4.47
N GLY A 236 -7.60 9.57 4.03
CA GLY A 236 -7.19 8.21 3.68
C GLY A 236 -6.13 8.21 2.58
N PRO A 237 -5.58 7.04 2.23
CA PRO A 237 -4.55 6.96 1.23
C PRO A 237 -5.11 7.15 -0.18
N LYS A 238 -4.19 7.49 -1.09
CA LYS A 238 -4.36 7.35 -2.53
C LYS A 238 -3.30 6.38 -3.05
N PHE A 239 -3.57 5.76 -4.20
CA PHE A 239 -2.64 4.78 -4.79
C PHE A 239 -2.23 5.20 -6.19
N VAL A 240 -0.95 5.06 -6.50
CA VAL A 240 -0.46 5.16 -7.88
C VAL A 240 0.32 3.90 -8.20
N ILE A 241 -0.10 3.18 -9.22
CA ILE A 241 0.58 1.99 -9.71
C ILE A 241 1.44 2.40 -10.90
N VAL A 242 2.75 2.34 -10.74
CA VAL A 242 3.70 2.67 -11.80
C VAL A 242 4.23 1.38 -12.40
N SER A 243 3.82 1.07 -13.62
CA SER A 243 4.13 -0.18 -14.31
C SER A 243 5.19 0.01 -15.37
N ARG A 244 6.15 -0.90 -15.41
CA ARG A 244 7.02 -1.05 -16.59
C ARG A 244 6.26 -1.81 -17.67
N HIS A 245 6.49 -1.47 -18.93
CA HIS A 245 5.99 -2.25 -20.08
C HIS A 245 6.40 -3.73 -20.01
N GLY A 246 5.70 -4.58 -20.75
CA GLY A 246 5.99 -6.02 -20.85
C GLY A 246 7.26 -6.35 -21.65
N GLU A 247 7.59 -7.64 -21.71
CA GLU A 247 8.70 -8.15 -22.53
C GLU A 247 8.63 -7.72 -24.00
N LEU A 248 9.77 -7.32 -24.55
CA LEU A 248 9.88 -6.78 -25.91
C LEU A 248 10.32 -7.83 -26.92
N GLU A 249 9.99 -7.58 -28.18
CA GLU A 249 10.54 -8.28 -29.34
C GLU A 249 11.55 -7.37 -30.04
N ASN A 250 12.84 -7.72 -29.96
CA ASN A 250 13.93 -6.98 -30.62
C ASN A 250 14.71 -7.94 -31.55
N PRO A 251 14.14 -8.31 -32.70
CA PRO A 251 14.70 -9.34 -33.57
C PRO A 251 15.99 -8.88 -34.27
N LYS A 252 16.15 -7.56 -34.47
CA LYS A 252 17.35 -6.95 -35.06
C LYS A 252 18.50 -6.79 -34.05
N ASN A 253 18.25 -7.06 -32.76
CA ASN A 253 19.22 -6.93 -31.67
C ASN A 253 19.88 -5.53 -31.61
N ILE A 254 19.12 -4.48 -31.91
CA ILE A 254 19.60 -3.08 -31.96
C ILE A 254 19.35 -2.37 -30.63
N VAL A 255 20.18 -1.37 -30.31
CA VAL A 255 19.84 -0.39 -29.26
C VAL A 255 18.62 0.40 -29.71
N TYR A 256 17.54 0.30 -28.92
CA TYR A 256 16.30 1.03 -29.18
C TYR A 256 16.16 2.25 -28.27
N ASN A 257 15.29 3.18 -28.66
CA ASN A 257 15.03 4.39 -27.91
C ASN A 257 13.53 4.78 -27.96
N ARG A 258 13.21 6.07 -27.84
CA ARG A 258 11.86 6.59 -28.10
C ARG A 258 11.50 6.38 -29.55
N ASP A 259 10.24 6.07 -29.82
CA ASP A 259 9.76 5.85 -31.19
C ASP A 259 9.98 7.08 -32.09
N SER A 260 9.96 8.30 -31.52
CA SER A 260 10.17 9.57 -32.24
C SER A 260 11.56 9.76 -32.85
N VAL A 261 12.55 8.97 -32.43
CA VAL A 261 13.90 8.98 -33.02
C VAL A 261 14.22 7.72 -33.81
N MET A 262 13.30 6.75 -33.83
CA MET A 262 13.47 5.47 -34.51
C MET A 262 12.85 5.49 -35.90
N LYS A 263 13.39 4.67 -36.81
CA LYS A 263 12.75 4.42 -38.09
C LYS A 263 11.51 3.54 -37.86
N PRO A 264 10.44 3.68 -38.67
CA PRO A 264 9.22 2.89 -38.51
C PRO A 264 9.46 1.37 -38.42
N GLU A 265 10.38 0.84 -39.23
CA GLU A 265 10.73 -0.58 -39.25
C GLU A 265 11.57 -1.06 -38.07
N ASP A 266 12.09 -0.14 -37.25
CA ASP A 266 12.90 -0.42 -36.06
C ASP A 266 12.11 -0.25 -34.76
N ILE A 267 10.86 0.24 -34.82
CA ILE A 267 10.00 0.41 -33.64
C ILE A 267 9.85 -0.93 -32.90
N ILE A 268 10.10 -0.91 -31.60
CA ILE A 268 10.08 -2.10 -30.76
C ILE A 268 8.69 -2.33 -30.17
N HIS A 269 8.16 -3.53 -30.43
CA HIS A 269 6.86 -3.99 -29.97
C HIS A 269 6.97 -4.92 -28.74
N LEU A 270 5.83 -5.15 -28.09
CA LEU A 270 5.70 -6.23 -27.11
C LEU A 270 5.72 -7.60 -27.81
N SER A 271 6.54 -8.49 -27.26
CA SER A 271 6.46 -9.92 -27.56
C SER A 271 5.14 -10.52 -27.08
N GLY A 272 4.78 -11.72 -27.59
CA GLY A 272 3.63 -12.48 -27.07
C GLY A 272 3.70 -12.74 -25.56
N TYR A 273 4.90 -12.96 -25.02
CA TYR A 273 5.11 -13.09 -23.58
C TYR A 273 4.83 -11.78 -22.84
N GLY A 274 5.32 -10.65 -23.36
CA GLY A 274 5.11 -9.32 -22.78
C GLY A 274 3.64 -8.92 -22.72
N ARG A 275 2.88 -9.22 -23.77
CA ARG A 275 1.42 -9.05 -23.78
C ARG A 275 0.75 -9.87 -22.66
N GLY A 276 1.18 -11.12 -22.50
CA GLY A 276 0.74 -12.00 -21.41
C GLY A 276 1.03 -11.43 -20.02
N GLN A 277 2.25 -10.91 -19.79
CA GLN A 277 2.63 -10.30 -18.52
C GLN A 277 1.70 -9.13 -18.15
N MET A 278 1.45 -8.21 -19.08
CA MET A 278 0.61 -7.03 -18.82
C MET A 278 -0.85 -7.40 -18.54
N LYS A 279 -1.38 -8.40 -19.24
CA LYS A 279 -2.72 -8.94 -18.97
C LYS A 279 -2.82 -9.58 -17.58
N VAL A 280 -1.80 -10.32 -17.15
CA VAL A 280 -1.73 -10.91 -15.81
C VAL A 280 -1.63 -9.81 -14.75
N LEU A 281 -0.81 -8.79 -14.96
CA LEU A 281 -0.70 -7.65 -14.05
C LEU A 281 -2.05 -6.94 -13.88
N GLY A 282 -2.80 -6.70 -14.97
CA GLY A 282 -4.16 -6.15 -14.90
C GLY A 282 -5.11 -7.02 -14.06
N LYS A 283 -5.07 -8.34 -14.22
CA LYS A 283 -5.86 -9.28 -13.38
C LYS A 283 -5.43 -9.21 -11.91
N LEU A 284 -4.14 -9.07 -11.65
CA LEU A 284 -3.62 -8.97 -10.29
C LEU A 284 -4.09 -7.67 -9.62
N ILE A 285 -4.02 -6.52 -10.30
CA ILE A 285 -4.56 -5.24 -9.82
C ILE A 285 -6.04 -5.38 -9.45
N LYS A 286 -6.84 -6.00 -10.32
CA LYS A 286 -8.26 -6.29 -10.05
C LYS A 286 -8.43 -7.22 -8.83
N LYS A 287 -7.66 -8.30 -8.74
CA LYS A 287 -7.69 -9.25 -7.62
C LYS A 287 -7.35 -8.57 -6.29
N ARG A 288 -6.45 -7.58 -6.30
CA ARG A 288 -6.10 -6.75 -5.13
C ARG A 288 -7.15 -5.69 -4.77
N LYS A 289 -8.23 -5.59 -5.55
CA LYS A 289 -9.35 -4.65 -5.37
C LYS A 289 -8.91 -3.18 -5.37
N PHE A 290 -7.92 -2.83 -6.20
CA PHE A 290 -7.63 -1.43 -6.47
C PHE A 290 -8.77 -0.80 -7.27
N ARG A 291 -9.26 0.36 -6.81
CA ARG A 291 -10.30 1.12 -7.51
C ARG A 291 -9.65 2.02 -8.55
N VAL A 292 -9.37 1.44 -9.72
CA VAL A 292 -8.73 2.16 -10.83
C VAL A 292 -9.70 3.19 -11.41
N SER A 293 -9.34 4.47 -11.36
CA SER A 293 -10.12 5.56 -11.94
C SER A 293 -9.44 6.23 -13.14
N HIS A 294 -8.12 6.09 -13.27
CA HIS A 294 -7.34 6.75 -14.32
C HIS A 294 -6.19 5.87 -14.80
N VAL A 295 -5.92 5.89 -16.11
CA VAL A 295 -4.73 5.29 -16.70
C VAL A 295 -4.00 6.33 -17.54
N SER A 296 -2.69 6.43 -17.36
CA SER A 296 -1.82 7.22 -18.22
C SER A 296 -0.65 6.37 -18.70
N HIS A 297 -0.20 6.60 -19.92
CA HIS A 297 0.89 5.82 -20.51
C HIS A 297 1.82 6.69 -21.34
N SER A 298 3.06 6.24 -21.51
CA SER A 298 3.98 6.79 -22.51
C SER A 298 3.41 6.69 -23.93
N PRO A 299 3.77 7.63 -24.83
CA PRO A 299 3.40 7.56 -26.24
C PRO A 299 4.11 6.43 -27.01
N SER A 300 5.18 5.84 -26.48
CA SER A 300 5.91 4.75 -27.13
C SER A 300 5.00 3.53 -27.36
N THR A 301 5.12 2.90 -28.53
CA THR A 301 4.32 1.76 -29.00
C THR A 301 4.25 0.64 -27.96
N ARG A 302 5.39 0.24 -27.39
CA ARG A 302 5.46 -0.77 -26.31
C ARG A 302 4.64 -0.43 -25.06
N ALA A 303 4.49 0.85 -24.73
CA ALA A 303 3.69 1.30 -23.59
C ALA A 303 2.19 1.36 -23.96
N VAL A 304 1.86 1.78 -25.18
CA VAL A 304 0.49 1.74 -25.72
C VAL A 304 -0.04 0.31 -25.74
N GLU A 305 0.73 -0.63 -26.29
CA GLU A 305 0.37 -2.05 -26.31
C GLU A 305 0.26 -2.64 -24.89
N SER A 306 1.15 -2.21 -23.99
CA SER A 306 1.09 -2.63 -22.57
C SER A 306 -0.20 -2.17 -21.89
N LYS A 307 -0.60 -0.93 -22.16
CA LYS A 307 -1.88 -0.37 -21.70
C LYS A 307 -3.04 -1.22 -22.21
N ASP A 308 -3.05 -1.57 -23.50
CA ASP A 308 -4.16 -2.35 -24.09
C ASP A 308 -4.32 -3.71 -23.42
N GLU A 309 -3.21 -4.42 -23.22
CA GLU A 309 -3.23 -5.74 -22.59
C GLU A 309 -3.57 -5.67 -21.10
N MET A 310 -3.06 -4.66 -20.38
CA MET A 310 -3.43 -4.45 -18.98
C MET A 310 -4.92 -4.16 -18.82
N MET A 311 -5.50 -3.31 -19.68
CA MET A 311 -6.93 -2.99 -19.67
C MET A 311 -7.80 -4.23 -19.92
N LYS A 312 -7.38 -5.14 -20.81
CA LYS A 312 -8.02 -6.45 -20.98
C LYS A 312 -7.98 -7.28 -19.69
N GLY A 313 -6.87 -7.22 -18.94
CA GLY A 313 -6.72 -7.90 -17.64
C GLY A 313 -7.63 -7.33 -16.54
N LEU A 314 -7.76 -6.01 -16.49
CA LEU A 314 -8.68 -5.31 -15.58
C LEU A 314 -10.15 -5.64 -15.92
N GLY A 315 -10.44 -5.87 -17.20
CA GLY A 315 -11.80 -6.08 -17.70
C GLY A 315 -12.62 -4.79 -17.63
N MET A 316 -11.96 -3.65 -17.84
CA MET A 316 -12.56 -2.32 -17.83
C MET A 316 -12.28 -1.67 -19.18
N ARG A 317 -13.31 -1.35 -19.95
CA ARG A 317 -13.18 -0.71 -21.27
C ARG A 317 -13.33 0.81 -21.20
N ASP A 318 -14.01 1.30 -20.17
CA ASP A 318 -14.46 2.70 -20.10
C ASP A 318 -13.60 3.59 -19.21
N ILE A 319 -12.49 3.08 -18.64
CA ILE A 319 -11.57 3.96 -17.90
C ILE A 319 -10.81 4.83 -18.91
N PRO A 320 -10.80 6.16 -18.75
CA PRO A 320 -9.99 7.05 -19.58
C PRO A 320 -8.52 6.64 -19.53
N ALA A 321 -7.93 6.42 -20.70
CA ALA A 321 -6.51 6.20 -20.87
C ALA A 321 -5.91 7.35 -21.69
N ILE A 322 -4.91 8.03 -21.13
CA ILE A 322 -4.33 9.23 -21.72
C ILE A 322 -2.84 9.00 -22.01
N SER A 323 -2.40 9.32 -23.23
CA SER A 323 -0.99 9.36 -23.58
C SER A 323 -0.33 10.62 -23.01
N ILE A 324 0.80 10.47 -22.33
CA ILE A 324 1.54 11.57 -21.71
C ILE A 324 3.03 11.46 -22.03
N ASP A 325 3.58 12.46 -22.73
CA ASP A 325 5.00 12.50 -23.13
C ASP A 325 5.96 12.46 -21.93
N ASN A 326 5.56 13.04 -20.81
CA ASN A 326 6.35 12.98 -19.57
C ASN A 326 6.55 11.56 -19.03
N LEU A 327 5.80 10.56 -19.49
CA LEU A 327 6.00 9.15 -19.13
C LEU A 327 6.93 8.41 -20.09
N ASP A 328 7.42 9.06 -21.16
CA ASP A 328 8.19 8.41 -22.21
C ASP A 328 9.57 7.91 -21.74
N ASP A 329 10.22 7.10 -22.55
CA ASP A 329 11.53 6.50 -22.21
C ASP A 329 12.62 7.58 -22.08
N VAL A 330 13.80 7.22 -21.59
CA VAL A 330 14.93 8.15 -21.60
C VAL A 330 15.28 8.57 -23.04
N TYR A 331 15.42 9.88 -23.28
CA TYR A 331 15.93 10.35 -24.58
C TYR A 331 17.44 10.10 -24.64
N ALA A 332 17.84 9.07 -25.37
CA ALA A 332 19.22 8.60 -25.41
C ALA A 332 19.58 7.99 -26.78
N PRO A 333 19.44 8.76 -27.87
CA PRO A 333 19.48 8.19 -29.21
C PRO A 333 20.88 7.73 -29.65
N GLY A 334 21.95 8.07 -28.92
CA GLY A 334 23.33 7.84 -29.37
C GLY A 334 23.64 6.40 -29.75
N GLY A 335 23.25 5.42 -28.93
CA GLY A 335 23.48 4.01 -29.25
C GLY A 335 22.73 3.54 -30.51
N TYR A 336 21.50 4.02 -30.70
CA TYR A 336 20.70 3.73 -31.90
C TYR A 336 21.29 4.41 -33.15
N LEU A 337 21.62 5.70 -33.07
CA LEU A 337 22.17 6.49 -34.19
C LEU A 337 23.58 6.04 -34.60
N GLU A 338 24.35 5.43 -33.69
CA GLU A 338 25.64 4.79 -33.98
C GLU A 338 25.48 3.35 -34.48
N GLY A 339 24.26 2.82 -34.59
CA GLY A 339 24.01 1.45 -35.07
C GLY A 339 24.54 0.36 -34.12
N ILE A 340 24.63 0.66 -32.82
CA ILE A 340 25.18 -0.27 -31.84
C ILE A 340 24.19 -1.41 -31.60
N ASN A 341 24.72 -2.64 -31.56
CA ASN A 341 23.98 -3.83 -31.18
C ASN A 341 23.86 -3.95 -29.65
N MET A 342 22.76 -4.50 -29.12
CA MET A 342 22.55 -4.65 -27.67
C MET A 342 23.68 -5.39 -26.96
N ASP A 343 24.30 -6.40 -27.57
CA ASP A 343 25.38 -7.16 -26.93
C ASP A 343 26.61 -6.29 -26.72
N VAL A 344 26.94 -5.43 -27.69
CA VAL A 344 28.01 -4.43 -27.56
C VAL A 344 27.64 -3.38 -26.52
N PHE A 345 26.39 -2.90 -26.54
CA PHE A 345 25.90 -1.93 -25.57
C PHE A 345 26.00 -2.45 -24.12
N LYS A 346 25.62 -3.71 -23.89
CA LYS A 346 25.78 -4.40 -22.59
C LYS A 346 27.24 -4.51 -22.18
N ALA A 347 28.10 -4.96 -23.10
CA ALA A 347 29.53 -5.11 -22.84
C ALA A 347 30.19 -3.78 -22.45
N MET A 348 29.67 -2.68 -22.96
CA MET A 348 30.14 -1.36 -22.57
C MET A 348 29.67 -0.94 -21.17
N GLY A 349 28.57 -1.50 -20.63
CA GLY A 349 27.97 -1.06 -19.35
C GLY A 349 26.45 -0.82 -19.40
N GLY A 350 25.78 -1.07 -20.53
CA GLY A 350 24.32 -0.94 -20.66
C GLY A 350 23.80 0.47 -20.41
N SER A 351 22.61 0.59 -19.80
CA SER A 351 21.99 1.91 -19.54
C SER A 351 22.83 2.84 -18.67
N SER A 352 23.76 2.34 -17.86
CA SER A 352 24.65 3.21 -17.09
C SER A 352 25.50 4.10 -18.01
N ASN A 353 25.88 3.59 -19.20
CA ASN A 353 26.58 4.39 -20.20
C ASN A 353 25.74 5.48 -20.86
N THR A 354 24.42 5.33 -20.85
CA THR A 354 23.50 6.33 -21.41
C THR A 354 23.75 7.72 -20.82
N TYR A 355 24.24 7.77 -19.58
CA TYR A 355 24.46 8.99 -18.83
C TYR A 355 25.93 9.43 -18.79
N THR A 356 26.79 8.84 -19.63
CA THR A 356 28.22 9.19 -19.73
C THR A 356 28.49 10.18 -20.87
N HIS A 357 29.66 10.83 -20.83
CA HIS A 357 30.08 11.84 -21.81
C HIS A 357 30.18 11.34 -23.26
N ARG A 358 30.23 10.02 -23.48
CA ARG A 358 30.40 9.42 -24.82
C ARG A 358 29.37 9.94 -25.83
N TRP A 359 28.15 10.21 -25.36
CA TRP A 359 27.04 10.60 -26.23
C TRP A 359 26.54 12.03 -25.99
N ASP A 360 27.39 12.91 -25.43
CA ASP A 360 27.07 14.33 -25.23
C ASP A 360 26.66 15.02 -26.55
N LYS A 361 27.27 14.63 -27.68
CA LYS A 361 26.91 15.12 -29.02
C LYS A 361 25.45 14.85 -29.42
N TYR A 362 24.81 13.86 -28.80
CA TYR A 362 23.42 13.45 -29.07
C TYR A 362 22.41 14.07 -28.09
N LYS A 363 22.84 14.96 -27.19
CA LYS A 363 21.99 15.69 -26.24
C LYS A 363 21.09 14.77 -25.41
N HIS A 364 21.68 13.74 -24.82
CA HIS A 364 20.97 12.80 -23.96
C HIS A 364 20.24 13.52 -22.81
N GLU A 365 19.07 13.00 -22.45
CA GLU A 365 18.31 13.45 -21.30
C GLU A 365 19.06 13.10 -20.00
N LYS A 366 19.21 14.09 -19.14
CA LYS A 366 19.82 13.93 -17.82
C LYS A 366 18.83 13.33 -16.81
N LEU A 367 19.36 12.65 -15.78
CA LEU A 367 18.55 11.99 -14.75
C LEU A 367 17.66 12.97 -13.96
N ASP A 368 18.13 14.18 -13.69
CA ASP A 368 17.34 15.22 -12.99
C ASP A 368 16.11 15.64 -13.79
N HIS A 369 16.27 15.85 -15.10
CA HIS A 369 15.18 16.15 -16.02
C HIS A 369 14.19 14.98 -16.12
N LEU A 370 14.71 13.75 -16.19
CA LEU A 370 13.92 12.52 -16.21
C LEU A 370 13.04 12.38 -14.96
N VAL A 371 13.62 12.55 -13.77
CA VAL A 371 12.90 12.52 -12.48
C VAL A 371 11.85 13.63 -12.44
N ALA A 372 12.21 14.86 -12.81
CA ALA A 372 11.33 16.01 -12.74
C ALA A 372 10.05 15.84 -13.58
N ARG A 373 10.16 15.33 -14.82
CA ARG A 373 8.99 15.14 -15.69
C ARG A 373 8.06 14.03 -15.20
N ILE A 374 8.61 12.91 -14.71
CA ILE A 374 7.81 11.82 -14.16
C ILE A 374 7.12 12.27 -12.87
N ASP A 375 7.84 12.98 -12.00
CA ASP A 375 7.32 13.48 -10.74
C ASP A 375 6.17 14.49 -10.97
N LYS A 376 6.27 15.33 -12.00
CA LYS A 376 5.18 16.22 -12.42
C LYS A 376 3.90 15.44 -12.71
N THR A 377 3.98 14.43 -13.59
CA THR A 377 2.81 13.60 -13.95
C THR A 377 2.28 12.81 -12.76
N PHE A 378 3.16 12.29 -11.91
CA PHE A 378 2.77 11.61 -10.68
C PHE A 378 2.00 12.53 -9.73
N ARG A 379 2.47 13.75 -9.47
CA ARG A 379 1.78 14.73 -8.61
C ARG A 379 0.44 15.15 -9.18
N GLU A 380 0.36 15.37 -10.49
CA GLU A 380 -0.90 15.67 -11.19
C GLU A 380 -1.90 14.52 -11.02
N MET A 381 -1.47 13.27 -11.19
CA MET A 381 -2.28 12.08 -10.92
C MET A 381 -2.78 12.07 -9.47
N VAL A 382 -1.89 12.20 -8.48
CA VAL A 382 -2.25 12.21 -7.05
C VAL A 382 -3.25 13.32 -6.70
N LYS A 383 -3.13 14.49 -7.34
CA LYS A 383 -4.06 15.61 -7.14
C LYS A 383 -5.48 15.26 -7.58
N ASN A 384 -5.62 14.53 -8.70
CA ASN A 384 -6.90 14.21 -9.32
C ASN A 384 -7.57 12.96 -8.74
N LEU A 385 -6.84 12.11 -8.03
CA LEU A 385 -7.40 10.91 -7.40
C LEU A 385 -8.26 11.24 -6.18
N GLY A 386 -9.39 10.54 -6.04
CA GLY A 386 -10.15 10.48 -4.79
C GLY A 386 -9.48 9.60 -3.73
N ILE A 387 -10.02 9.59 -2.51
CA ILE A 387 -9.52 8.72 -1.44
C ILE A 387 -9.82 7.25 -1.77
N GLY A 388 -8.81 6.40 -1.58
CA GLY A 388 -8.85 4.97 -1.93
C GLY A 388 -8.80 4.69 -3.43
N GLU A 389 -8.72 5.73 -4.28
CA GLU A 389 -8.60 5.56 -5.73
C GLU A 389 -7.19 5.22 -6.16
N THR A 390 -7.12 4.65 -7.35
CA THR A 390 -5.89 4.21 -7.98
C THR A 390 -5.73 4.82 -9.35
N GLY A 391 -4.62 5.52 -9.55
CA GLY A 391 -4.12 5.87 -10.88
C GLY A 391 -3.10 4.84 -11.35
N ILE A 392 -3.04 4.59 -12.65
CA ILE A 392 -1.99 3.74 -13.25
C ILE A 392 -1.14 4.59 -14.18
N LEU A 393 0.18 4.52 -14.03
CA LEU A 393 1.17 5.12 -14.93
C LEU A 393 1.95 3.99 -15.60
N ILE A 394 1.94 3.93 -16.94
CA ILE A 394 2.67 2.90 -17.70
C ILE A 394 3.86 3.56 -18.41
N SER A 395 5.07 3.15 -18.03
CA SER A 395 6.32 3.78 -18.45
C SER A 395 7.43 2.72 -18.65
N HIS A 396 8.69 3.14 -18.58
CA HIS A 396 9.88 2.37 -18.95
C HIS A 396 10.80 2.17 -17.75
N GLY A 397 11.83 1.34 -17.91
CA GLY A 397 12.69 0.94 -16.79
C GLY A 397 13.39 2.12 -16.09
N ASP A 398 14.17 2.89 -16.85
CA ASP A 398 14.98 3.98 -16.31
C ASP A 398 14.12 5.12 -15.71
N PRO A 399 13.06 5.62 -16.38
CA PRO A 399 12.18 6.62 -15.78
C PRO A 399 11.59 6.20 -14.43
N ILE A 400 11.12 4.95 -14.33
CA ILE A 400 10.49 4.44 -13.10
C ILE A 400 11.53 4.27 -12.00
N ALA A 401 12.67 3.67 -12.32
CA ALA A 401 13.75 3.42 -11.36
C ALA A 401 14.31 4.73 -10.80
N ALA A 402 14.58 5.72 -11.66
CA ALA A 402 15.10 7.02 -11.23
C ALA A 402 14.11 7.73 -10.30
N TRP A 403 12.83 7.75 -10.70
CA TRP A 403 11.76 8.36 -9.92
C TRP A 403 11.58 7.69 -8.55
N ILE A 404 11.46 6.36 -8.48
CA ILE A 404 11.18 5.69 -7.21
C ILE A 404 12.38 5.78 -6.26
N GLN A 405 13.61 5.67 -6.77
CA GLN A 405 14.82 5.78 -5.96
C GLN A 405 14.96 7.21 -5.41
N HIS A 406 14.59 8.24 -6.19
CA HIS A 406 14.52 9.62 -5.71
C HIS A 406 13.56 9.78 -4.53
N HIS A 407 12.35 9.22 -4.61
CA HIS A 407 11.36 9.30 -3.52
C HIS A 407 11.78 8.52 -2.26
N ILE A 408 12.54 7.43 -2.41
CA ILE A 408 13.03 6.64 -1.28
C ILE A 408 14.23 7.31 -0.60
N ALA A 409 15.21 7.79 -1.39
CA ALA A 409 16.48 8.29 -0.88
C ALA A 409 16.48 9.81 -0.62
N GLY A 410 15.51 10.56 -1.16
CA GLY A 410 15.47 12.02 -1.10
C GLY A 410 16.50 12.73 -1.98
N LYS A 411 17.21 11.99 -2.83
CA LYS A 411 18.22 12.51 -3.78
C LYS A 411 18.15 11.76 -5.11
N ILE A 412 18.60 12.38 -6.19
CA ILE A 412 18.69 11.73 -7.50
C ILE A 412 19.73 10.60 -7.40
N PRO A 413 19.45 9.39 -7.91
CA PRO A 413 20.43 8.30 -7.89
C PRO A 413 21.60 8.59 -8.83
N GLU A 414 22.78 8.06 -8.49
CA GLU A 414 23.91 8.09 -9.42
C GLU A 414 23.64 7.13 -10.59
N PRO A 415 24.10 7.44 -11.82
CA PRO A 415 23.85 6.60 -13.00
C PRO A 415 24.26 5.12 -12.85
N GLU A 416 25.36 4.87 -12.13
CA GLU A 416 25.91 3.53 -11.87
C GLU A 416 25.07 2.75 -10.85
N GLU A 417 24.33 3.44 -9.99
CA GLU A 417 23.48 2.84 -8.96
C GLU A 417 22.07 2.53 -9.49
N LEU A 418 21.64 3.20 -10.57
CA LEU A 418 20.27 3.15 -11.07
C LEU A 418 19.76 1.71 -11.28
N GLN A 419 20.55 0.85 -11.92
CA GLN A 419 20.16 -0.54 -12.21
C GLN A 419 20.33 -1.49 -11.01
N ASN A 420 21.10 -1.08 -9.99
CA ASN A 420 21.39 -1.87 -8.80
C ASN A 420 20.39 -1.59 -7.66
N GLY A 421 19.69 -0.45 -7.73
CA GLY A 421 18.61 -0.09 -6.80
C GLY A 421 17.28 -0.78 -7.11
N LEU A 422 16.19 -0.12 -6.71
CA LEU A 422 14.84 -0.59 -7.03
C LEU A 422 14.54 -0.36 -8.51
N TYR A 423 14.59 -1.44 -9.29
CA TYR A 423 14.39 -1.44 -10.73
C TYR A 423 13.37 -2.52 -11.12
N PRO A 424 12.11 -2.17 -11.45
CA PRO A 424 11.08 -3.17 -11.74
C PRO A 424 11.42 -3.97 -13.00
N ASN A 425 11.18 -5.28 -12.97
CA ASN A 425 11.29 -6.10 -14.17
C ASN A 425 10.18 -5.73 -15.16
N LYS A 426 10.37 -6.11 -16.43
CA LYS A 426 9.32 -5.94 -17.44
C LYS A 426 8.08 -6.72 -17.02
N GLY A 427 6.91 -6.08 -17.13
CA GLY A 427 5.64 -6.65 -16.68
C GLY A 427 5.38 -6.55 -15.18
N GLU A 428 6.24 -5.88 -14.41
CA GLU A 428 6.02 -5.58 -13.00
C GLU A 428 5.58 -4.13 -12.79
N ALA A 429 4.97 -3.87 -11.64
CA ALA A 429 4.63 -2.53 -11.20
C ALA A 429 5.07 -2.25 -9.76
N ILE A 430 5.21 -0.98 -9.45
CA ILE A 430 5.41 -0.46 -8.11
C ILE A 430 4.09 0.16 -7.67
N VAL A 431 3.56 -0.27 -6.54
CA VAL A 431 2.43 0.39 -5.89
C VAL A 431 3.00 1.45 -4.97
N ALA A 432 2.82 2.73 -5.29
CA ALA A 432 3.09 3.85 -4.41
C ALA A 432 1.85 4.16 -3.57
N ILE A 433 2.03 4.19 -2.26
CA ILE A 433 0.98 4.53 -1.29
C ILE A 433 1.21 5.96 -0.84
N ILE A 434 0.20 6.80 -1.06
CA ILE A 434 0.24 8.22 -0.74
C ILE A 434 -0.58 8.46 0.51
N ASP A 435 0.01 9.14 1.50
CA ASP A 435 -0.69 9.47 2.74
C ASP A 435 -1.79 10.54 2.52
N PRO A 436 -2.62 10.79 3.54
CA PRO A 436 -3.65 11.84 3.49
C PRO A 436 -3.09 13.26 3.31
N GLN A 437 -1.81 13.49 3.61
CA GLN A 437 -1.09 14.74 3.38
C GLN A 437 -0.51 14.83 1.95
N ARG A 438 -0.84 13.87 1.08
CA ARG A 438 -0.38 13.77 -0.32
C ARG A 438 1.12 13.55 -0.46
N LYS A 439 1.77 12.97 0.56
CA LYS A 439 3.17 12.60 0.55
C LYS A 439 3.33 11.11 0.31
N PHE A 440 4.49 10.73 -0.22
CA PHE A 440 4.86 9.34 -0.40
C PHE A 440 5.02 8.67 0.98
N PHE A 441 4.17 7.69 1.28
CA PHE A 441 4.21 6.95 2.55
C PHE A 441 5.12 5.73 2.44
N THR A 442 4.83 4.84 1.48
CA THR A 442 5.61 3.62 1.23
C THR A 442 5.31 3.07 -0.15
N HIS A 443 5.98 1.98 -0.51
CA HIS A 443 5.75 1.24 -1.74
C HIS A 443 5.92 -0.27 -1.56
N TYR A 444 5.52 -1.02 -2.58
CA TYR A 444 5.88 -2.43 -2.75
C TYR A 444 5.76 -2.85 -4.22
N ILE A 445 6.35 -3.99 -4.59
CA ILE A 445 6.35 -4.51 -5.96
C ILE A 445 5.12 -5.38 -6.18
N LEU A 446 4.28 -5.00 -7.14
CA LEU A 446 3.19 -5.84 -7.63
C LEU A 446 3.70 -6.71 -8.78
N THR A 447 3.84 -8.00 -8.49
CA THR A 447 4.33 -9.02 -9.44
C THR A 447 3.53 -10.31 -9.25
N ASP A 448 3.29 -11.03 -10.35
CA ASP A 448 2.71 -12.36 -10.29
C ASP A 448 3.86 -13.39 -10.21
N PRO A 449 3.96 -14.16 -9.12
CA PRO A 449 5.06 -15.10 -8.92
C PRO A 449 5.11 -16.25 -9.95
N SER A 450 4.06 -16.45 -10.76
CA SER A 450 4.08 -17.41 -11.88
C SER A 450 4.82 -16.87 -13.12
N LEU A 451 5.06 -15.56 -13.20
CA LEU A 451 5.79 -14.96 -14.32
C LEU A 451 7.30 -15.08 -14.08
N LYS A 452 8.02 -15.51 -15.12
CA LYS A 452 9.48 -15.42 -15.15
C LYS A 452 9.89 -13.95 -15.29
N ALA A 453 11.03 -13.59 -14.70
CA ALA A 453 11.62 -12.29 -14.97
C ALA A 453 11.89 -12.16 -16.48
N GLY A 454 11.55 -11.01 -17.05
CA GLY A 454 11.84 -10.71 -18.44
C GLY A 454 13.34 -10.69 -18.75
N ARG A 455 13.69 -10.86 -20.02
CA ARG A 455 15.06 -10.69 -20.51
C ARG A 455 15.50 -9.24 -20.27
N ARG A 456 16.72 -9.04 -19.79
CA ARG A 456 17.37 -7.73 -19.89
C ARG A 456 17.90 -7.59 -21.31
N TYR A 457 17.25 -6.73 -22.10
CA TYR A 457 17.83 -6.27 -23.36
C TYR A 457 18.79 -5.17 -23.00
#